data_AF-X1QFI1-F1
#
_entry.id   AF-X1QFI1-F1
#
_cell.length_a   1.000
_cell.length_b   1.000
_cell.length_c   1.000
_cell.angle_alpha   90.00
_cell.angle_beta   90.00
_cell.angle_gamma   90.00
#
_symmetry.space_group_name_H-M   'P 1'
#
loop_
_entity.id
_entity.type
_entity.pdbx_description
1 polymer ?
#
loop_
_entity_poly.entity_id
_entity_poly.type
_entity_poly.pdbx_seq_one_letter_code
_entity_poly.pdbx_strand_id
1 'polypeptide(L)' 'MAEVVMGTTRSRTRITREGEFEEYFEVEFFVDDARHTQEMSPKDFTAAKAEAAVKKAAAELVAVKGKKITL' A
#
# COMPACT_ATOMS: atom_id res chain seq x y z
N MET A 1 7.70 3.91 17.84
CA MET A 1 7.65 3.36 16.46
C MET A 1 6.20 3.30 16.07
N ALA A 2 5.83 3.75 14.87
CA ALA A 2 4.45 3.59 14.42
C ALA A 2 4.17 2.09 14.27
N GLU A 3 3.07 1.62 14.83
CA GLU A 3 2.65 0.25 14.67
C GLU A 3 2.12 0.07 13.26
N VAL A 4 2.69 -0.89 12.52
CA VAL A 4 2.27 -1.21 11.15
C VAL A 4 1.59 -2.57 11.17
N VAL A 5 0.29 -2.57 10.92
CA VAL A 5 -0.51 -3.80 10.89
C VAL A 5 -0.92 -4.09 9.45
N MET A 6 -0.59 -5.29 8.98
CA MET A 6 -1.05 -5.78 7.68
C MET A 6 -2.54 -6.11 7.75
N GLY A 7 -3.31 -5.53 6.85
CA GLY A 7 -4.73 -5.78 6.69
C GLY A 7 -5.02 -6.82 5.61
N THR A 8 -6.15 -6.68 4.94
CA THR A 8 -6.60 -7.62 3.91
C THR A 8 -5.88 -7.37 2.58
N THR A 9 -5.46 -8.42 1.90
CA THR A 9 -5.07 -8.33 0.48
C THR A 9 -6.27 -8.66 -0.41
N ARG A 10 -6.54 -7.83 -1.42
CA ARG A 10 -7.66 -8.02 -2.37
C ARG A 10 -7.17 -7.97 -3.82
N SER A 11 -7.61 -8.90 -4.64
CA SER A 11 -7.44 -8.83 -6.09
C SER A 11 -8.49 -7.90 -6.68
N ARG A 12 -8.08 -6.96 -7.53
CA ARG A 12 -8.95 -6.02 -8.23
C ARG A 12 -8.58 -5.95 -9.70
N THR A 13 -9.55 -5.55 -10.51
CA THR A 13 -9.34 -5.29 -11.93
C THR A 13 -9.83 -3.89 -12.22
N ARG A 14 -9.05 -3.09 -12.94
CA ARG A 14 -9.44 -1.77 -13.43
C ARG A 14 -9.46 -1.77 -14.95
N ILE A 15 -10.34 -0.94 -15.51
CA ILE A 15 -10.36 -0.65 -16.94
C ILE A 15 -9.43 0.54 -17.15
N THR A 16 -8.39 0.37 -17.95
CA THR A 16 -7.46 1.45 -18.31
C THR A 16 -8.14 2.44 -19.25
N ARG A 17 -7.54 3.62 -19.46
CA ARG A 17 -8.08 4.62 -20.41
C ARG A 17 -8.14 4.10 -21.85
N GLU A 18 -7.36 3.07 -22.17
CA GLU A 18 -7.32 2.39 -23.47
C GLU A 18 -8.36 1.27 -23.59
N GLY A 19 -9.14 1.02 -22.52
CA GLY A 19 -10.17 -0.01 -22.49
C GLY A 19 -9.65 -1.41 -22.14
N GLU A 20 -8.39 -1.52 -21.73
CA GLU A 20 -7.79 -2.79 -21.33
C GLU A 20 -8.12 -3.12 -19.86
N PHE A 21 -8.32 -4.41 -19.58
CA PHE A 21 -8.51 -4.90 -18.22
C PHE A 21 -7.15 -5.15 -17.56
N GLU A 22 -6.80 -4.33 -16.58
CA GLU A 22 -5.57 -4.48 -15.80
C GLU A 22 -5.88 -5.00 -14.41
N GLU A 23 -5.35 -6.19 -14.08
CA GLU A 23 -5.45 -6.77 -12.75
C GLU A 23 -4.34 -6.23 -11.83
N TYR A 24 -4.67 -6.00 -10.57
CA TYR A 24 -3.75 -5.57 -9.52
C TYR A 24 -4.19 -6.11 -8.15
N PHE A 25 -3.22 -6.23 -7.24
CA PHE A 25 -3.49 -6.51 -5.83
C PHE A 25 -3.49 -5.22 -5.03
N GLU A 26 -4.52 -5.04 -4.21
CA GLU A 26 -4.62 -3.98 -3.22
C GLU A 26 -4.28 -4.58 -1.85
N VAL A 27 -3.15 -4.16 -1.27
CA VAL A 27 -2.69 -4.59 0.05
C VAL A 27 -3.05 -3.51 1.05
N GLU A 28 -4.01 -3.79 1.92
CA GLU A 28 -4.39 -2.90 3.00
C GLU A 28 -3.39 -2.98 4.15
N PHE A 29 -3.08 -1.83 4.76
CA PHE A 29 -2.26 -1.75 5.96
C PHE A 29 -2.66 -0.54 6.81
N PHE A 30 -2.34 -0.61 8.10
CA PHE A 30 -2.66 0.44 9.07
C PHE A 30 -1.38 1.02 9.65
N VAL A 31 -1.34 2.35 9.82
CA VAL A 31 -0.25 3.09 10.47
C VAL A 31 -0.86 4.02 11.51
N ASP A 32 -0.59 3.81 12.80
CA ASP A 32 -1.17 4.60 13.90
C ASP A 32 -2.71 4.79 13.76
N ASP A 33 -3.45 3.69 13.56
CA ASP A 33 -4.92 3.66 13.30
C ASP A 33 -5.40 4.22 11.94
N ALA A 34 -4.53 4.82 11.12
CA ALA A 34 -4.90 5.28 9.78
C ALA A 34 -4.83 4.14 8.76
N ARG A 35 -5.93 3.93 8.01
CA ARG A 35 -6.01 2.93 6.94
C ARG A 35 -5.32 3.45 5.67
N HIS A 36 -4.45 2.62 5.11
CA HIS A 36 -3.75 2.85 3.85
C HIS A 36 -3.85 1.61 2.95
N THR A 37 -3.65 1.83 1.66
CA THR A 37 -3.68 0.78 0.64
C THR A 37 -2.48 0.93 -0.28
N GLN A 38 -1.77 -0.17 -0.51
CA GLN A 38 -0.69 -0.25 -1.48
C GLN A 38 -1.13 -1.09 -2.68
N GLU A 39 -1.14 -0.48 -3.86
CA GLU A 39 -1.38 -1.21 -5.11
C GLU A 39 -0.10 -1.92 -5.55
N MET A 40 -0.23 -3.17 -6.01
CA MET A 40 0.86 -3.99 -6.52
C MET A 40 0.43 -4.76 -7.77
N SER A 41 1.36 -4.92 -8.72
CA SER A 41 1.12 -5.73 -9.91
C SER A 41 1.02 -7.22 -9.55
N PRO A 42 0.14 -8.01 -10.20
CA PRO A 42 0.02 -9.44 -9.97
C PRO A 42 1.30 -10.22 -10.27
N LYS A 43 2.04 -9.76 -11.29
CA LYS A 43 3.32 -10.37 -11.71
C LYS A 43 4.39 -10.29 -10.61
N ASP A 44 4.27 -9.31 -9.73
CA ASP A 44 5.21 -9.05 -8.63
C ASP A 44 4.64 -9.36 -7.25
N PHE A 45 3.42 -9.91 -7.18
CA PHE A 45 2.78 -10.18 -5.92
C PHE A 45 3.32 -11.46 -5.27
N THR A 46 4.05 -11.29 -4.16
CA THR A 46 4.34 -12.34 -3.19
C THR A 46 4.16 -11.78 -1.78
N ALA A 47 3.84 -12.61 -0.79
CA ALA A 47 3.68 -12.16 0.59
C ALA A 47 4.90 -11.36 1.10
N ALA A 48 6.11 -11.86 0.82
CA ALA A 48 7.35 -11.18 1.21
C ALA A 48 7.54 -9.82 0.51
N LYS A 49 7.20 -9.71 -0.77
CA LYS A 49 7.28 -8.44 -1.51
C LYS A 49 6.20 -7.46 -1.02
N ALA A 50 5.01 -7.94 -0.70
CA ALA A 50 3.92 -7.13 -0.16
C ALA A 50 4.27 -6.54 1.21
N GLU A 51 4.81 -7.36 2.13
CA GLU A 51 5.30 -6.88 3.42
C GLU A 51 6.43 -5.86 3.27
N ALA A 52 7.38 -6.09 2.37
CA ALA A 52 8.47 -5.14 2.11
C ALA A 52 7.95 -3.81 1.55
N ALA A 53 7.01 -3.86 0.61
CA ALA A 53 6.37 -2.68 0.03
C ALA A 53 5.59 -1.88 1.09
N VAL A 54 4.81 -2.57 1.93
CA VAL A 54 4.06 -1.93 3.03
C VAL A 54 5.01 -1.32 4.07
N LYS A 55 6.06 -2.03 4.49
CA LYS A 55 7.05 -1.47 5.42
C LYS A 55 7.72 -0.23 4.87
N LYS A 56 8.06 -0.22 3.58
CA LYS A 56 8.61 0.94 2.90
C LYS A 56 7.62 2.11 2.88
N ALA A 57 6.38 1.87 2.42
CA ALA A 57 5.34 2.88 2.37
C ALA A 57 5.01 3.45 3.76
N ALA A 58 4.91 2.59 4.78
CA ALA A 58 4.70 3.01 6.15
C ALA A 58 5.86 3.86 6.69
N ALA A 59 7.12 3.50 6.39
CA ALA A 59 8.28 4.31 6.77
C ALA A 59 8.26 5.70 6.12
N GLU A 60 7.86 5.78 4.85
CA GLU A 60 7.69 7.05 4.13
C GLU A 60 6.56 7.91 4.76
N LEU A 61 5.41 7.30 5.07
CA LEU A 61 4.29 7.98 5.74
C LEU A 61 4.66 8.51 7.13
N VAL A 62 5.38 7.72 7.92
CA VAL A 62 5.88 8.12 9.25
C VAL A 62 6.91 9.25 9.12
N ALA A 63 7.79 9.20 8.13
CA ALA A 63 8.76 10.26 7.87
C ALA A 63 8.07 11.59 7.48
N VAL A 64 7.00 11.53 6.70
CA VAL A 64 6.15 12.70 6.38
C VAL A 64 5.41 13.20 7.62
N LYS A 65 4.83 12.33 8.45
CA LYS A 65 4.17 12.73 9.71
C LYS A 65 5.13 13.38 10.71
N GLY A 66 6.38 12.88 10.76
CA GLY A 66 7.46 13.45 11.57
C GLY A 66 7.96 14.81 11.07
N LYS A 67 7.91 15.04 9.75
CA LYS A 67 8.01 16.37 9.16
C LYS A 67 6.64 17.03 9.23
N LYS A 68 6.25 17.57 10.40
CA LYS A 68 5.14 18.55 10.47
C LYS A 68 5.25 19.48 9.26
N ILE A 69 4.34 19.33 8.30
CA ILE A 69 4.13 20.34 7.28
C ILE A 69 3.53 21.51 8.07
N THR A 70 4.39 22.41 8.53
CA THR A 70 3.97 23.76 8.92
C THR A 70 3.44 24.40 7.65
N LEU A 71 2.11 24.33 7.51
CA LEU A 71 1.33 25.20 6.64
C LEU A 71 1.40 26.64 7.14
#